data_AF-Q9RAA1-F1
#
_entry.id   AF-Q9RAA1-F1
#
_cell.length_a   1.000
_cell.length_b   1.000
_cell.length_c   1.000
_cell.angle_alpha   90.00
_cell.angle_beta   90.00
_cell.angle_gamma   90.00
#
_symmetry.space_group_name_H-M   'P 1'
#
loop_
_entity.id
_entity.type
_entity.pdbx_description
1 polymer ?
#
loop_
_entity_poly.entity_id
_entity_poly.type
_entity_poly.pdbx_seq_one_letter_code
_entity_poly.pdbx_strand_id
1 'polypeptide(L)'
;MSVVNFYGQLSNTQQFDQIRINIASPDQVRSWSFGEVTKPETINYRTFKPEKDGLFCARIFGPVKDYECLCGKYKRMKNRGITCEKCGVEVTVSRVRRER
;
A
#
# COMPACT_ATOMS: atom_id res chain seq x y z
N MET A 1 41.22 -15.93 -13.84
CA MET A 1 40.40 -14.71 -13.68
C MET A 1 38.95 -15.11 -13.76
N SER A 2 38.27 -15.05 -12.62
CA SER A 2 36.91 -15.52 -12.38
C SER A 2 35.89 -14.70 -13.17
N VAL A 3 35.09 -15.38 -13.98
CA VAL A 3 33.90 -14.81 -14.62
C VAL A 3 32.86 -14.57 -13.52
N VAL A 4 32.56 -13.30 -13.26
CA VAL A 4 31.54 -12.90 -12.29
C VAL A 4 30.18 -13.02 -12.98
N ASN A 5 29.32 -13.92 -12.48
CA ASN A 5 27.95 -14.08 -12.97
C ASN A 5 27.11 -12.85 -12.59
N PHE A 6 26.63 -12.13 -13.61
CA PHE A 6 25.87 -10.87 -13.52
C PHE A 6 24.34 -11.06 -13.45
N TYR A 7 23.83 -12.28 -13.25
CA TYR A 7 22.39 -12.50 -13.09
C TYR A 7 21.99 -12.20 -11.64
N GLY A 8 21.57 -10.95 -11.41
CA GLY A 8 20.89 -10.55 -10.19
C GLY A 8 19.73 -11.49 -9.90
N GLN A 9 19.67 -11.99 -8.67
CA GLN A 9 18.58 -12.82 -8.19
C GLN A 9 17.25 -12.10 -8.41
N LEU A 10 16.48 -12.54 -9.41
CA LEU A 10 15.07 -12.22 -9.53
C LEU A 10 14.41 -12.68 -8.23
N SER A 11 13.76 -11.73 -7.56
CA SER A 11 13.03 -11.92 -6.32
C SER A 11 12.22 -13.22 -6.38
N ASN A 12 12.45 -14.08 -5.39
CA ASN A 12 11.84 -15.38 -5.19
C ASN A 12 10.30 -15.26 -5.18
N THR A 13 9.65 -15.24 -6.35
CA THR A 13 8.24 -15.59 -6.48
C THR A 13 8.15 -17.02 -5.98
N GLN A 14 7.62 -17.23 -4.78
CA GLN A 14 7.47 -18.57 -4.21
C GLN A 14 6.72 -19.42 -5.22
N GLN A 15 7.47 -20.30 -5.89
CA GLN A 15 6.93 -21.20 -6.88
C GLN A 15 6.15 -22.25 -6.08
N PHE A 16 4.83 -22.25 -6.23
CA PHE A 16 3.95 -23.21 -5.55
C PHE A 16 3.47 -24.25 -6.57
N ASP A 17 3.41 -25.51 -6.14
CA ASP A 17 2.99 -26.62 -6.99
C ASP A 17 1.46 -26.84 -6.96
N GLN A 18 0.77 -26.28 -5.96
CA GLN A 18 -0.66 -26.49 -5.72
C GLN A 18 -1.37 -25.23 -5.19
N ILE A 19 -2.64 -25.06 -5.57
CA ILE A 19 -3.54 -23.99 -5.10
C ILE A 19 -4.71 -24.63 -4.35
N ARG A 20 -5.09 -24.04 -3.21
CA ARG A 20 -6.27 -24.46 -2.43
C ARG A 20 -7.25 -23.28 -2.29
N ILE A 21 -8.54 -23.57 -2.32
CA ILE A 21 -9.63 -22.62 -2.08
C ILE A 21 -10.40 -23.08 -0.84
N ASN A 22 -10.63 -22.19 0.12
CA ASN A 22 -11.37 -22.44 1.35
C ASN A 22 -12.28 -21.23 1.66
N ILE A 23 -13.28 -21.43 2.52
CA ILE A 23 -14.09 -20.33 3.06
C ILE A 23 -13.24 -19.53 4.06
N ALA A 24 -13.24 -18.20 3.91
CA ALA A 24 -12.57 -17.30 4.84
C ALA A 24 -13.43 -17.03 6.08
N SER A 25 -12.85 -17.14 7.27
CA SER A 25 -13.52 -16.73 8.52
C SER A 25 -13.56 -15.19 8.64
N PRO A 26 -14.46 -14.63 9.47
CA PRO A 26 -14.47 -13.19 9.75
C PRO A 26 -13.11 -12.66 10.25
N ASP A 27 -12.40 -13.44 11.05
CA ASP A 27 -11.07 -13.07 11.57
C ASP A 27 -10.00 -13.10 10.48
N GLN A 28 -10.08 -14.04 9.53
CA GLN A 28 -9.19 -14.05 8.36
C GLN A 28 -9.40 -12.82 7.49
N VAL A 29 -10.66 -12.44 7.23
CA VAL A 29 -10.97 -11.23 6.45
C VAL A 29 -10.42 -9.98 7.14
N ARG A 30 -10.54 -9.88 8.47
CA ARG A 30 -9.96 -8.77 9.24
C ARG A 30 -8.43 -8.76 9.17
N SER A 31 -7.80 -9.93 9.17
CA SER A 31 -6.33 -10.05 9.11
C SER A 31 -5.72 -9.57 7.78
N TRP A 32 -6.50 -9.64 6.69
CA TRP A 32 -6.07 -9.11 5.38
C TRP A 32 -6.27 -7.60 5.27
N SER A 33 -7.16 -7.04 6.07
CA SER A 33 -7.51 -5.62 5.99
C SER A 33 -6.46 -4.73 6.65
N PHE A 34 -6.14 -3.63 5.97
CA PHE A 34 -5.27 -2.56 6.50
C PHE A 34 -6.07 -1.44 7.20
N GLY A 35 -7.40 -1.55 7.25
CA GLY A 35 -8.27 -0.59 7.90
C GLY A 35 -9.72 -0.67 7.44
N GLU A 36 -10.61 -0.12 8.24
CA GLU A 36 -12.05 -0.09 7.97
C GLU A 36 -12.44 1.12 7.11
N VAL A 37 -13.29 0.88 6.11
CA VAL A 37 -13.94 1.92 5.32
C VAL A 37 -15.31 2.19 5.94
N THR A 38 -15.50 3.39 6.49
CA THR A 38 -16.75 3.77 7.17
C THR A 38 -17.68 4.61 6.28
N LYS A 39 -17.18 5.01 5.12
CA LYS A 39 -17.69 6.13 4.34
C LYS A 39 -17.76 5.76 2.84
N PRO A 40 -18.89 5.99 2.14
CA PRO A 40 -19.02 5.62 0.73
C PRO A 40 -18.30 6.59 -0.22
N GLU A 41 -17.73 7.68 0.28
CA GLU A 41 -17.09 8.70 -0.53
C GLU A 41 -15.80 8.18 -1.19
N THR A 42 -15.53 8.70 -2.39
CA THR A 42 -14.41 8.24 -3.22
C THR A 42 -13.28 9.27 -3.22
N ILE A 43 -13.44 10.33 -4.01
CA ILE A 43 -12.49 11.40 -4.19
C ILE A 43 -13.21 12.74 -4.09
N ASN A 44 -12.48 13.74 -3.62
CA ASN A 44 -12.98 15.10 -3.59
C ASN A 44 -13.09 15.67 -5.01
N TYR A 45 -14.25 16.24 -5.35
CA TYR A 45 -14.52 16.74 -6.70
C TYR A 45 -13.62 17.91 -7.15
N ARG A 46 -13.10 18.74 -6.23
CA ARG A 46 -12.23 19.88 -6.58
C ARG A 46 -10.76 19.52 -6.53
N THR A 47 -10.36 18.83 -5.47
CA THR A 47 -8.92 18.58 -5.21
C THR A 47 -8.43 17.27 -5.80
N PHE A 48 -9.33 16.40 -6.25
CA PHE A 48 -9.06 15.02 -6.69
C PHE A 48 -8.30 14.18 -5.65
N LYS A 49 -8.29 14.62 -4.39
CA LYS A 49 -7.69 13.89 -3.28
C LYS A 49 -8.68 12.84 -2.77
N PRO A 50 -8.22 11.63 -2.44
CA PRO A 50 -9.06 10.64 -1.79
C PRO A 50 -9.64 11.17 -0.48
N GLU A 51 -10.90 10.84 -0.23
CA GLU A 51 -11.58 11.21 1.00
C GLU A 51 -11.10 10.35 2.19
N LYS A 52 -11.12 10.94 3.40
CA LYS A 52 -10.70 10.24 4.62
C LYS A 52 -11.75 9.20 4.99
N ASP A 53 -11.28 7.97 5.27
CA ASP A 53 -12.08 6.80 5.62
C ASP A 53 -13.06 6.33 4.52
N GLY A 54 -12.89 6.88 3.30
CA GLY A 54 -13.63 6.50 2.10
C GLY A 54 -12.99 5.35 1.32
N LEU A 55 -13.63 4.96 0.21
CA LEU A 55 -13.25 3.82 -0.63
C LEU A 55 -11.83 3.90 -1.20
N PHE A 56 -11.26 5.10 -1.33
CA PHE A 56 -9.89 5.29 -1.85
C PHE A 56 -8.90 5.80 -0.80
N CYS A 57 -9.27 5.77 0.50
CA CYS A 57 -8.51 6.39 1.58
C CYS A 57 -7.02 6.03 1.55
N ALA A 58 -6.15 7.04 1.51
CA ALA A 58 -4.71 6.84 1.44
C ALA A 58 -4.11 6.26 2.74
N ARG A 59 -4.84 6.35 3.87
CA ARG A 59 -4.41 5.75 5.15
C ARG A 59 -4.51 4.22 5.12
N ILE A 60 -5.58 3.71 4.51
CA ILE A 60 -5.87 2.26 4.43
C ILE A 60 -5.02 1.66 3.31
N PHE A 61 -5.19 2.16 2.09
CA PHE A 61 -4.59 1.54 0.90
C PHE A 61 -3.17 2.04 0.60
N GLY A 62 -2.71 3.12 1.23
CA GLY A 62 -1.39 3.70 1.01
C GLY A 62 -1.36 4.95 0.10
N PRO A 63 -0.17 5.51 -0.13
CA PRO A 63 0.00 6.84 -0.71
C PRO A 63 -0.36 6.90 -2.21
N VAL A 64 -0.89 8.04 -2.65
CA VAL A 64 -1.25 8.27 -4.07
C VAL A 64 -0.01 8.48 -4.95
N LYS A 65 1.07 9.03 -4.36
CA LYS A 65 2.34 9.30 -5.04
C LYS A 65 3.47 8.60 -4.30
N ASP A 66 4.48 8.17 -5.05
CA ASP A 66 5.62 7.48 -4.47
C ASP A 66 6.36 8.36 -3.46
N TYR A 67 6.56 7.81 -2.26
CA TYR A 67 7.29 8.46 -1.18
C TYR A 67 6.76 9.86 -0.82
N GLU A 68 5.46 10.09 -0.94
CA GLU A 68 4.79 11.32 -0.54
C GLU A 68 3.50 11.02 0.23
N CYS A 69 3.36 11.60 1.43
CA CYS A 69 2.12 11.51 2.20
C CYS A 69 1.03 12.42 1.59
N LEU A 70 -0.26 12.13 1.87
CA LEU A 70 -1.39 12.83 1.26
C LEU A 70 -1.43 14.35 1.52
N CYS A 71 -1.02 14.78 2.72
CA CYS A 71 -0.99 16.21 3.06
C CYS A 71 0.25 16.95 2.53
N GLY A 72 1.25 16.22 2.00
CA GLY A 72 2.48 16.78 1.46
C GLY A 72 3.51 17.21 2.51
N LYS A 73 3.32 16.93 3.81
CA LYS A 73 4.30 17.24 4.87
C LYS A 73 5.60 16.47 4.66
N TYR A 74 5.49 15.15 4.51
CA TYR A 74 6.60 14.26 4.19
C TYR A 74 6.61 13.96 2.69
N LYS A 75 7.74 14.25 2.06
CA LYS A 75 8.02 14.01 0.64
C LYS A 75 9.41 13.41 0.46
N ARG A 76 9.61 12.75 -0.69
CA ARG A 76 10.86 12.14 -1.14
C ARG A 76 11.24 10.90 -0.32
N MET A 77 12.15 10.09 -0.87
CA MET A 77 12.61 8.83 -0.26
C MET A 77 13.23 8.97 1.14
N LYS A 78 13.72 10.16 1.53
CA LYS A 78 14.33 10.38 2.85
C LYS A 78 13.40 10.05 4.03
N ASN A 79 12.09 10.14 3.82
CA ASN A 79 11.07 9.90 4.84
C ASN A 79 10.41 8.53 4.67
N ARG A 80 11.01 7.60 3.91
CA ARG A 80 10.45 6.27 3.65
C ARG A 80 10.16 5.54 4.96
N GLY A 81 8.98 4.92 5.05
CA GLY A 81 8.52 4.16 6.22
C GLY A 81 7.96 5.02 7.36
N ILE A 82 8.03 6.36 7.26
CA ILE A 82 7.42 7.25 8.25
C ILE A 82 5.92 7.33 7.99
N THR A 83 5.12 7.19 9.05
CA THR A 83 3.68 7.48 9.02
C THR A 83 3.44 8.93 9.38
N CYS A 84 2.76 9.67 8.51
CA CYS A 84 2.48 11.08 8.75
C CYS A 84 1.48 11.25 9.90
N GLU A 85 1.80 12.06 10.91
CA GLU A 85 0.93 12.37 12.05
C GLU A 85 -0.31 13.19 11.64
N LYS A 86 -0.23 13.98 10.56
CA LYS A 86 -1.35 14.82 10.12
C LYS A 86 -2.40 14.05 9.32
N CYS A 87 -1.98 13.11 8.46
CA CYS A 87 -2.88 12.40 7.54
C CYS A 87 -2.92 10.89 7.74
N GLY A 88 -2.07 10.33 8.61
CA GLY A 88 -1.98 8.89 8.86
C GLY A 88 -1.42 8.06 7.69
N VAL A 89 -0.94 8.70 6.63
CA VAL A 89 -0.43 8.00 5.44
C VAL A 89 1.04 7.65 5.62
N GLU A 90 1.34 6.37 5.46
CA GLU A 90 2.70 5.85 5.40
C GLU A 90 3.40 6.25 4.10
N VAL A 91 4.63 6.75 4.22
CA VAL A 91 5.45 7.15 3.09
C VAL A 91 6.12 5.92 2.48
N THR A 92 5.47 5.35 1.47
CA THR A 92 5.95 4.17 0.72
C THR A 92 5.67 4.33 -0.78
N VAL A 93 5.91 3.29 -1.57
CA VAL A 93 5.63 3.27 -3.02
C VAL A 93 4.11 3.18 -3.23
N SER A 94 3.56 3.91 -4.19
CA SER A 94 2.13 3.88 -4.53
C SER A 94 1.64 2.51 -4.98
N ARG A 95 2.55 1.64 -5.45
CA ARG A 95 2.27 0.25 -5.85
C ARG A 95 1.60 -0.57 -4.75
N VAL A 96 1.86 -0.28 -3.47
CA VAL A 96 1.24 -1.01 -2.35
C VAL A 96 -0.29 -0.92 -2.37
N ARG A 97 -0.87 0.10 -3.02
CA ARG A 97 -2.33 0.24 -3.19
C ARG A 97 -2.98 -0.90 -3.97
N ARG A 98 -2.20 -1.71 -4.69
CA ARG A 98 -2.68 -2.89 -5.42
C ARG A 98 -2.52 -4.19 -4.63
N GLU A 99 -1.72 -4.16 -3.57
CA GLU A 99 -1.36 -5.32 -2.75
C GLU A 99 -2.08 -5.30 -1.38
N ARG A 100 -2.58 -4.13 -0.95
CA ARG A 100 -3.32 -3.91 0.31
C ARG A 100 -4.83 -4.00 0.13
#